data_AF-A0A1F5NQ72-F1
#
_entry.id   AF-A0A1F5NQ72-F1
#
_cell.length_a   1.000
_cell.length_b   1.000
_cell.length_c   1.000
_cell.angle_alpha   90.00
_cell.angle_beta   90.00
_cell.angle_gamma   90.00
#
_symmetry.space_group_name_H-M   'P 1'
#
loop_
_entity.id
_entity.type
_entity.pdbx_description
1 polymer ?
#
loop_
_entity_poly.entity_id
_entity_poly.type
_entity_poly.pdbx_seq_one_letter_code
_entity_poly.pdbx_strand_id
1 'polypeptide(L)'
;MTKIIYIIIALIVGYLIGRYTTKSDNLPEKEKRLQQIMDLLDKQDQITNNEVEKLLGISDASAERYLNELEKRGKLVQIGKTGTKVSYRKRA
;
A
#
# COMPACT_ATOMS: atom_id res chain seq x y z
N MET A 1 21.07 -10.30 34.71
CA MET A 1 19.76 -10.80 34.23
C MET A 1 18.99 -9.73 33.48
N THR A 2 18.72 -8.56 34.08
CA THR A 2 18.03 -7.42 33.42
C THR A 2 18.76 -6.89 32.18
N LYS A 3 20.10 -6.76 32.22
CA LYS A 3 20.91 -6.28 31.08
C LYS A 3 20.79 -7.12 29.80
N ILE A 4 20.63 -8.44 29.91
CA ILE A 4 20.47 -9.35 28.76
C ILE A 4 19.10 -9.16 28.11
N ILE A 5 18.06 -8.91 28.92
CA ILE A 5 16.70 -8.66 28.44
C ILE A 5 16.65 -7.38 27.58
N TYR A 6 17.35 -6.31 27.99
CA TYR A 6 17.40 -5.07 27.20
C TYR A 6 18.08 -5.25 25.83
N ILE A 7 19.11 -6.10 25.73
CA ILE A 7 19.78 -6.40 24.46
C ILE A 7 18.85 -7.15 23.51
N ILE A 8 18.10 -8.13 24.02
CA ILE A 8 17.14 -8.91 23.23
C ILE A 8 16.00 -8.01 22.73
N ILE A 9 15.47 -7.13 23.59
CA ILE A 9 14.44 -6.15 23.20
C ILE A 9 14.98 -5.20 22.13
N ALA A 10 16.21 -4.69 22.28
CA ALA A 10 16.83 -3.83 21.28
C ALA A 10 17.04 -4.51 19.93
N LEU A 11 17.39 -5.81 19.92
CA LEU A 11 17.53 -6.60 18.70
C LEU A 11 16.18 -6.86 18.02
N ILE A 12 15.12 -7.15 18.79
CA ILE A 12 13.77 -7.32 18.26
C ILE A 12 13.25 -6.00 17.69
N VAL A 13 13.41 -4.89 18.42
CA VAL A 13 13.00 -3.55 17.99
C VAL A 13 13.79 -3.11 16.75
N GLY A 14 15.11 -3.30 16.74
CA GLY A 14 15.95 -2.99 15.58
C GLY A 14 15.59 -3.83 14.34
N TYR A 15 15.29 -5.12 14.54
CA TYR A 15 14.81 -6.00 13.47
C TYR A 15 13.45 -5.55 12.93
N LEU A 16 12.50 -5.19 13.80
CA LEU A 16 11.19 -4.68 13.40
C LEU A 16 11.32 -3.35 12.64
N ILE A 17 12.06 -2.38 13.18
CA ILE A 17 12.30 -1.08 12.53
C ILE A 17 12.98 -1.26 11.16
N GLY A 18 13.95 -2.18 11.05
CA GLY A 18 14.63 -2.49 9.79
C GLY A 18 13.72 -3.06 8.70
N ARG A 19 12.60 -3.71 9.05
CA ARG A 19 11.61 -4.16 8.06
C ARG A 19 10.61 -3.08 7.67
N TYR A 20 10.43 -2.06 8.51
CA TYR A 20 9.50 -0.96 8.26
C TYR A 20 10.07 0.14 7.37
N THR A 21 11.40 0.21 7.17
CA THR A 21 12.01 1.26 6.35
C THR A 21 12.85 0.68 5.22
N THR A 22 12.24 0.50 4.06
CA THR A 22 12.99 0.44 2.80
C THR A 22 12.15 1.14 1.73
N LYS A 23 12.01 2.46 1.86
CA LYS A 23 11.57 3.32 0.76
C LYS A 23 12.73 3.46 -0.21
N SER A 24 12.66 2.74 -1.33
CA SER A 24 13.66 2.82 -2.41
C SER A 24 13.42 4.08 -3.24
N ASP A 25 14.23 5.12 -3.04
CA ASP A 25 14.09 6.41 -3.73
C ASP A 25 14.31 6.35 -5.26
N ASN A 26 14.88 5.25 -5.77
CA ASN A 26 15.14 4.99 -7.20
C ASN A 26 14.06 4.18 -7.94
N LEU A 27 12.85 4.05 -7.37
CA LEU A 27 11.74 3.42 -8.10
C LEU A 27 11.25 4.32 -9.24
N PRO A 28 10.89 3.76 -10.41
CA PRO A 28 10.17 4.51 -11.44
C PRO A 28 8.93 5.19 -10.85
N GLU A 29 8.58 6.39 -11.31
CA GLU A 29 7.44 7.17 -10.82
C GLU A 29 6.14 6.34 -10.76
N LYS A 30 5.96 5.46 -11.75
CA LYS A 30 4.87 4.50 -11.80
C LYS A 30 4.82 3.59 -10.57
N GLU A 31 5.94 2.98 -10.20
CA GLU A 31 6.03 2.09 -9.04
C GLU A 31 5.87 2.86 -7.73
N LYS A 32 6.33 4.11 -7.66
CA LYS A 32 6.10 4.99 -6.49
C LYS A 32 4.60 5.19 -6.26
N ARG A 33 3.84 5.48 -7.31
CA ARG A 33 2.37 5.65 -7.23
C ARG A 33 1.65 4.36 -6.85
N LEU A 34 2.05 3.23 -7.45
CA LEU A 34 1.53 1.93 -7.08
C LEU A 34 1.79 1.61 -5.59
N GLN A 35 2.99 1.92 -5.10
CA GLN A 35 3.34 1.75 -3.70
C GLN A 35 2.52 2.66 -2.78
N GLN A 36 2.30 3.92 -3.14
CA GLN A 36 1.45 4.84 -2.35
C GLN A 36 0.02 4.31 -2.19
N ILE A 37 -0.54 3.67 -3.23
CA ILE A 37 -1.87 3.03 -3.15
C ILE A 37 -1.85 1.84 -2.18
N MET A 38 -0.79 1.03 -2.21
CA MET A 38 -0.62 -0.08 -1.26
C MET A 38 -0.44 0.42 0.18
N ASP A 39 0.34 1.48 0.38
CA ASP A 39 0.55 2.11 1.69
C ASP A 39 -0.77 2.69 2.25
N LEU A 40 -1.69 3.14 1.39
CA LEU A 40 -3.03 3.57 1.80
C LEU A 40 -3.85 2.36 2.29
N LEU A 41 -3.81 1.25 1.55
CA LEU A 41 -4.49 0.01 1.91
C LEU A 41 -3.92 -0.71 3.14
N ASP A 42 -2.68 -0.39 3.54
CA ASP A 42 -2.14 -0.86 4.81
C ASP A 42 -2.74 -0.07 6.00
N LYS A 43 -3.38 1.08 5.75
CA LYS A 43 -4.06 1.91 6.76
C LYS A 43 -5.58 1.74 6.79
N GLN A 44 -6.18 1.29 5.68
CA GLN A 44 -7.63 1.06 5.56
C GLN A 44 -7.92 -0.22 4.77
N ASP A 45 -8.96 -0.96 5.15
CA ASP A 45 -9.26 -2.28 4.56
C ASP A 45 -9.66 -2.22 3.07
N GLN A 46 -10.22 -1.09 2.63
CA GLN A 46 -10.72 -0.89 1.27
C GLN A 46 -10.48 0.54 0.79
N ILE A 47 -10.28 0.72 -0.50
CA ILE A 47 -10.13 2.02 -1.16
C ILE A 47 -11.04 2.12 -2.39
N THR A 48 -11.44 3.33 -2.73
CA THR A 48 -12.22 3.67 -3.93
C THR A 48 -11.37 4.41 -4.96
N ASN A 49 -11.84 4.50 -6.20
CA ASN A 49 -11.13 5.25 -7.25
C ASN A 49 -10.92 6.72 -6.86
N ASN A 50 -11.95 7.35 -6.33
CA ASN A 50 -11.94 8.75 -5.89
C ASN A 50 -10.91 9.02 -4.78
N GLU A 51 -10.65 8.05 -3.89
CA GLU A 51 -9.60 8.18 -2.87
C GLU A 51 -8.21 8.12 -3.51
N VAL A 52 -8.01 7.27 -4.52
CA VAL A 52 -6.75 7.21 -5.27
C VAL A 52 -6.52 8.48 -6.08
N GLU A 53 -7.55 9.05 -6.70
CA GLU A 53 -7.48 10.36 -7.37
C GLU A 53 -7.00 11.45 -6.41
N LYS A 54 -7.60 11.53 -5.22
CA LYS A 54 -7.23 12.52 -4.20
C LYS A 54 -5.82 12.28 -3.65
N LEU A 55 -5.43 11.02 -3.47
CA LEU A 55 -4.11 10.64 -2.97
C LEU A 55 -3.00 11.05 -3.94
N LEU A 56 -3.20 10.80 -5.24
CA LEU A 56 -2.17 10.97 -6.27
C LEU A 56 -2.30 12.30 -7.04
N GLY A 57 -3.40 13.04 -6.87
CA GLY A 57 -3.69 14.26 -7.61
C GLY A 57 -3.86 14.02 -9.11
N ILE A 58 -4.50 12.92 -9.50
CA ILE A 58 -4.66 12.48 -10.89
C ILE A 58 -6.13 12.36 -11.28
N SER A 59 -6.39 12.22 -12.59
CA SER A 59 -7.74 11.97 -13.10
C SER A 59 -8.28 10.59 -12.73
N ASP A 60 -9.61 10.50 -12.65
CA ASP A 60 -10.39 9.26 -12.48
C ASP A 60 -9.88 8.10 -13.34
N ALA A 61 -9.77 8.30 -14.66
CA ALA A 61 -9.26 7.28 -15.59
C ALA A 61 -7.79 6.87 -15.30
N SER A 62 -6.97 7.78 -14.77
CA SER A 62 -5.59 7.46 -14.40
C SER A 62 -5.54 6.64 -13.11
N ALA A 63 -6.35 6.99 -12.12
CA ALA A 63 -6.50 6.23 -10.88
C ALA A 63 -6.99 4.80 -11.18
N GLU A 64 -7.98 4.67 -12.07
CA GLU A 64 -8.52 3.37 -12.49
C GLU A 64 -7.43 2.51 -13.15
N ARG A 65 -6.58 3.12 -14.00
CA ARG A 65 -5.46 2.40 -14.62
C ARG A 65 -4.47 1.85 -13.59
N TYR A 66 -4.14 2.60 -12.55
CA TYR A 66 -3.23 2.12 -11.50
C TYR A 66 -3.87 1.00 -10.66
N LEU A 67 -5.15 1.13 -10.31
CA LEU A 67 -5.90 0.09 -9.59
C LEU A 67 -6.01 -1.19 -10.41
N ASN A 68 -6.38 -1.09 -11.69
CA ASN A 68 -6.42 -2.21 -12.63
C ASN A 68 -5.06 -2.89 -12.78
N GLU A 69 -3.97 -2.13 -12.72
CA GLU A 69 -2.63 -2.70 -12.76
C GLU A 69 -2.30 -3.50 -11.49
N LEU A 70 -2.63 -2.99 -10.31
CA LEU A 70 -2.46 -3.73 -9.06
C LEU A 70 -3.32 -4.99 -9.01
N GLU A 71 -4.54 -4.93 -9.54
CA GLU A 71 -5.41 -6.09 -9.68
C GLU A 71 -4.83 -7.13 -10.64
N LYS A 72 -4.35 -6.72 -11.82
CA LYS A 72 -3.66 -7.61 -12.78
C LYS A 72 -2.41 -8.24 -12.17
N ARG A 73 -1.68 -7.51 -11.33
CA ARG A 73 -0.53 -8.02 -10.55
C ARG A 73 -0.95 -8.94 -9.39
N GLY A 74 -2.24 -9.12 -9.16
CA GLY A 74 -2.77 -9.94 -8.06
C GLY A 74 -2.56 -9.34 -6.67
N LYS A 75 -2.33 -8.02 -6.57
CA LYS A 75 -2.16 -7.33 -5.28
C LYS A 75 -3.49 -6.92 -4.67
N LEU A 76 -4.47 -6.58 -5.52
CA LEU A 76 -5.81 -6.16 -5.13
C LEU A 76 -6.87 -7.08 -5.74
N VAL A 77 -8.07 -6.99 -5.18
CA VAL A 77 -9.30 -7.52 -5.78
C VAL A 77 -10.38 -6.44 -5.76
N GLN A 78 -11.07 -6.28 -6.89
CA GLN A 78 -12.25 -5.43 -6.97
C GLN A 78 -13.42 -6.04 -6.17
N ILE A 79 -14.10 -5.21 -5.40
CA ILE A 79 -15.36 -5.49 -4.71
C ILE A 79 -16.44 -4.66 -5.39
N GLY A 80 -17.46 -5.34 -5.91
CA GLY A 80 -18.49 -4.73 -6.75
C GLY A 80 -18.15 -4.86 -8.23
N LYS A 81 -19.18 -4.74 -9.09
CA LYS A 81 -19.04 -4.96 -10.54
C LYS A 81 -18.85 -3.66 -11.32
N THR A 82 -19.65 -2.64 -11.00
CA THR A 82 -19.72 -1.39 -11.78
C THR A 82 -20.21 -0.22 -10.95
N GLY A 83 -19.77 1.00 -11.30
CA GLY A 83 -20.29 2.25 -10.75
C GLY A 83 -19.66 2.69 -9.43
N THR A 84 -20.31 3.64 -8.76
CA THR A 84 -19.79 4.33 -7.55
C THR A 84 -19.64 3.43 -6.32
N LYS A 85 -20.16 2.20 -6.36
CA LYS A 85 -20.04 1.21 -5.29
C LYS A 85 -18.82 0.28 -5.45
N VAL A 86 -17.96 0.54 -6.44
CA VAL A 86 -16.73 -0.23 -6.64
C VAL A 86 -15.69 0.20 -5.61
N SER A 87 -15.20 -0.75 -4.84
CA SER A 87 -14.04 -0.60 -3.96
C SER A 87 -13.00 -1.67 -4.26
N TYR A 88 -11.79 -1.50 -3.77
CA TYR A 88 -10.68 -2.42 -3.93
C TYR A 88 -10.13 -2.76 -2.56
N ARG A 89 -9.81 -4.03 -2.34
CA ARG A 89 -9.11 -4.49 -1.13
C ARG A 89 -7.84 -5.25 -1.49
N LYS A 90 -6.94 -5.36 -0.52
CA LYS A 90 -5.76 -6.22 -0.64
C LYS A 90 -6.18 -7.67 -0.85
N ARG A 91 -5.54 -8.34 -1.81
CA ARG A 91 -5.71 -9.78 -2.01
C ARG A 91 -4.94 -10.51 -0.89
N ALA A 92 -5.65 -11.33 -0.11
CA ALA A 92 -5.07 -12.19 0.92
C ALA A 92 -4.32 -13.38 0.28
#